data_AF-A0A9N9IBL2-F1
#
_entry.id   AF-A0A9N9IBL2-F1
#
_cell.length_a   1.000
_cell.length_b   1.000
_cell.length_c   1.000
_cell.angle_alpha   90.00
_cell.angle_beta   90.00
_cell.angle_gamma   90.00
#
_symmetry.space_group_name_H-M   'P 1'
#
loop_
_entity.id
_entity.type
_entity.pdbx_description
1 polymer ?
#
loop_
_entity_poly.entity_id
_entity_poly.type
_entity_poly.pdbx_seq_one_letter_code
_entity_poly.pdbx_strand_id
1 'polypeptide(L)'
;MSVALAFKTTTSPTLADARKRVLYLYRDWQRAAPKIVSGYPLDIPISAVRAKIREEFEKNRFVTDLRVIDILIFKGRAEYQETVNMWKMETHVMNYFAKEESPPKPQSFLDKFY
;
A
#
# COMPACT_ATOMS: atom_id res chain seq x y z
N MET A 1 -8.76 23.62 -9.87
CA MET A 1 -7.90 22.66 -9.15
C MET A 1 -7.90 21.35 -9.92
N SER A 2 -6.86 21.08 -10.70
CA SER A 2 -6.68 19.77 -11.34
C SER A 2 -6.30 18.76 -10.26
N VAL A 3 -7.11 17.72 -10.07
CA VAL A 3 -6.73 16.59 -9.22
C VAL A 3 -5.67 15.81 -9.98
N ALA A 4 -4.39 16.14 -9.73
CA ALA A 4 -3.28 15.40 -10.30
C ALA A 4 -3.46 13.92 -9.93
N LEU A 5 -3.44 13.04 -10.95
CA LEU A 5 -3.52 11.57 -10.85
C LEU A 5 -4.91 10.95 -10.63
N ALA A 6 -6.02 11.69 -10.85
CA ALA A 6 -7.36 11.10 -10.86
C ALA A 6 -7.46 9.91 -11.85
N PHE A 7 -8.04 8.78 -11.40
CA PHE A 7 -8.15 7.56 -12.20
C PHE A 7 -9.62 7.13 -12.31
N LYS A 8 -10.06 6.79 -13.52
CA LYS A 8 -11.42 6.31 -13.78
C LYS A 8 -11.58 4.88 -13.23
N THR A 9 -12.59 4.66 -12.42
CA THR A 9 -12.93 3.32 -11.94
C THR A 9 -13.40 2.44 -13.10
N THR A 10 -12.91 1.21 -13.14
CA THR A 10 -13.32 0.20 -14.13
C THR A 10 -13.29 -1.18 -13.51
N THR A 11 -14.17 -2.05 -14.00
CA THR A 11 -14.15 -3.47 -13.71
C THR A 11 -13.28 -4.21 -14.72
N SER A 12 -12.66 -5.29 -14.28
CA SER A 12 -11.86 -6.16 -15.13
C SER A 12 -12.77 -7.24 -15.73
N PRO A 13 -12.70 -7.51 -17.04
CA PRO A 13 -13.47 -8.60 -17.65
C PRO A 13 -12.87 -9.98 -17.34
N THR A 14 -11.55 -10.04 -17.12
CA THR A 14 -10.83 -11.29 -16.84
C THR A 14 -9.79 -11.10 -15.74
N LEU A 15 -9.37 -12.21 -15.11
CA LEU A 15 -8.26 -12.21 -14.14
C LEU A 15 -6.94 -11.77 -14.76
N ALA A 16 -6.71 -12.05 -16.05
CA ALA A 16 -5.51 -11.62 -16.75
C ALA A 16 -5.43 -10.09 -16.85
N ASP A 17 -6.55 -9.43 -17.12
CA ASP A 17 -6.61 -7.97 -17.19
C ASP A 17 -6.51 -7.32 -15.81
N ALA A 18 -7.14 -7.93 -14.79
CA ALA A 18 -6.95 -7.52 -13.41
C ALA A 18 -5.47 -7.62 -13.00
N ARG A 19 -4.80 -8.72 -13.33
CA ARG A 19 -3.36 -8.92 -13.05
C ARG A 19 -2.50 -7.83 -13.69
N LYS A 20 -2.76 -7.45 -14.94
CA LYS A 20 -2.05 -6.33 -15.58
C LYS A 20 -2.23 -5.05 -14.77
N ARG A 21 -3.47 -4.71 -14.38
CA ARG A 21 -3.79 -3.51 -13.60
C ARG A 21 -3.11 -3.49 -12.23
N VAL A 22 -3.06 -4.64 -11.54
CA VAL A 22 -2.30 -4.80 -10.28
C VAL A 22 -0.82 -4.51 -10.51
N LEU A 23 -0.21 -5.07 -11.55
CA LEU A 23 1.21 -4.85 -11.86
C LEU A 23 1.50 -3.39 -12.22
N TYR A 24 0.61 -2.71 -12.94
CA TYR A 24 0.74 -1.27 -13.20
C TYR A 24 0.70 -0.47 -11.89
N LEU A 25 -0.29 -0.74 -11.03
CA LEU A 25 -0.41 -0.07 -9.73
C LEU A 25 0.84 -0.32 -8.87
N TYR A 26 1.35 -1.55 -8.83
CA TYR A 26 2.58 -1.88 -8.10
C TYR A 26 3.80 -1.10 -8.61
N ARG A 27 3.95 -0.98 -9.93
CA ARG A 27 5.05 -0.21 -10.53
C ARG A 27 4.96 1.28 -10.19
N ASP A 28 3.75 1.84 -10.18
CA ASP A 28 3.53 3.24 -9.81
C ASP A 28 3.95 3.50 -8.36
N TRP A 29 3.53 2.63 -7.43
CA TRP A 29 3.96 2.68 -6.03
C TRP A 29 5.48 2.56 -5.87
N GLN A 30 6.11 1.61 -6.54
CA GLN A 30 7.57 1.40 -6.44
C GLN A 30 8.38 2.60 -6.96
N ARG A 31 7.86 3.31 -7.97
CA ARG A 31 8.45 4.53 -8.51
C ARG A 31 8.20 5.75 -7.62
N ALA A 32 7.07 5.80 -6.93
CA ALA A 32 6.72 6.89 -6.03
C ALA A 32 7.50 6.86 -4.70
N ALA A 33 8.07 5.72 -4.29
CA ALA A 33 8.76 5.57 -3.01
C ALA A 33 9.77 6.70 -2.65
N PRO A 34 10.68 7.15 -3.55
CA PRO A 34 11.58 8.27 -3.25
C PRO A 34 10.82 9.57 -2.95
N LYS A 35 9.76 9.86 -3.71
CA LYS A 35 8.91 11.05 -3.52
C LYS A 35 8.16 10.99 -2.18
N ILE A 36 7.73 9.80 -1.76
CA ILE A 36 7.05 9.59 -0.48
C ILE A 36 8.04 9.89 0.67
N VAL A 37 9.25 9.32 0.63
CA VAL A 37 10.26 9.54 1.67
C VAL A 37 10.63 11.04 1.79
N SER A 38 10.90 11.70 0.66
CA SER A 38 11.24 13.13 0.68
C SER A 38 10.06 14.04 1.01
N GLY A 39 8.85 13.60 0.68
CA GLY A 39 7.62 14.39 0.84
C GLY A 39 7.06 14.38 2.25
N TYR A 40 7.24 13.27 2.96
CA TYR A 40 6.80 13.06 4.34
C TYR A 40 7.95 13.12 5.37
N PRO A 41 9.04 13.83 5.03
CA PRO A 41 10.39 13.66 5.60
C PRO A 41 10.61 12.43 6.50
N LEU A 42 10.46 11.23 5.92
CA LEU A 42 10.50 9.99 6.71
C LEU A 42 11.94 9.60 7.09
N ASP A 43 12.16 9.25 8.36
CA ASP A 43 13.43 8.74 8.88
C ASP A 43 13.65 7.24 8.58
N ILE A 44 13.21 6.77 7.41
CA ILE A 44 13.38 5.38 6.95
C ILE A 44 13.95 5.32 5.53
N PRO A 45 14.76 4.30 5.21
CA PRO A 45 15.35 4.20 3.89
C PRO A 45 14.29 3.88 2.82
N ILE A 46 14.49 4.37 1.60
CA ILE A 46 13.61 4.11 0.44
C ILE A 46 13.40 2.60 0.24
N SER A 47 14.42 1.78 0.50
CA SER A 47 14.32 0.32 0.42
C SER A 47 13.29 -0.26 1.38
N ALA A 48 13.18 0.26 2.61
CA ALA A 48 12.18 -0.16 3.58
C ALA A 48 10.76 0.19 3.10
N VAL A 49 10.56 1.39 2.54
CA VAL A 49 9.27 1.77 1.92
C VAL A 49 8.90 0.85 0.76
N ARG A 50 9.85 0.54 -0.13
CA ARG A 50 9.63 -0.40 -1.23
C ARG A 50 9.31 -1.82 -0.76
N ALA A 51 9.96 -2.26 0.31
CA ALA A 51 9.69 -3.56 0.94
C ALA A 51 8.30 -3.59 1.57
N LYS A 52 7.90 -2.51 2.26
CA LYS A 52 6.56 -2.37 2.84
C LYS A 52 5.46 -2.36 1.77
N ILE A 53 5.66 -1.63 0.68
CA ILE A 53 4.77 -1.68 -0.50
C ILE A 53 4.63 -3.12 -0.98
N ARG A 54 5.73 -3.87 -1.12
CA ARG A 54 5.67 -5.27 -1.52
C ARG A 54 4.88 -6.13 -0.53
N GLU A 55 5.10 -5.95 0.77
CA GLU A 55 4.38 -6.66 1.81
C GLU A 55 2.85 -6.45 1.69
N GLU A 56 2.39 -5.21 1.51
CA GLU A 56 0.95 -4.91 1.37
C GLU A 56 0.32 -5.58 0.14
N PHE A 57 1.06 -5.69 -0.97
CA PHE A 57 0.58 -6.43 -2.14
C PHE A 57 0.57 -7.94 -1.90
N GLU A 58 1.59 -8.49 -1.24
CA GLU A 58 1.67 -9.93 -0.92
C GLU A 58 0.57 -10.38 0.06
N LYS A 59 0.11 -9.50 0.97
CA LYS A 59 -1.04 -9.79 1.85
C LYS A 59 -2.29 -10.26 1.10
N ASN A 60 -2.47 -9.79 -0.14
CA ASN A 60 -3.64 -10.10 -0.98
C ASN A 60 -3.32 -11.07 -2.12
N ARG A 61 -2.14 -11.72 -2.12
CA ARG A 61 -1.67 -12.57 -3.23
C ARG A 61 -2.60 -13.73 -3.58
N PHE A 62 -3.27 -14.30 -2.58
CA PHE A 62 -4.10 -15.49 -2.74
C PHE A 62 -5.57 -15.18 -3.03
N VAL A 63 -5.94 -13.91 -3.21
CA VAL A 63 -7.30 -13.52 -3.57
C VAL A 63 -7.59 -13.95 -5.01
N THR A 64 -8.66 -14.73 -5.20
CA THR A 64 -9.06 -15.26 -6.51
C THR A 64 -10.34 -14.65 -7.07
N ASP A 65 -11.22 -14.09 -6.23
CA ASP A 65 -12.44 -13.43 -6.70
C ASP A 65 -12.09 -12.12 -7.41
N LEU A 66 -12.43 -12.07 -8.71
CA LEU A 66 -12.18 -10.93 -9.59
C LEU A 66 -12.75 -9.61 -9.05
N ARG A 67 -13.94 -9.64 -8.45
CA ARG A 67 -14.61 -8.44 -7.92
C ARG A 67 -13.86 -7.89 -6.72
N VAL A 68 -13.35 -8.78 -5.87
CA VAL A 68 -12.53 -8.40 -4.71
C VAL A 68 -11.22 -7.78 -5.18
N ILE A 69 -10.58 -8.36 -6.20
CA ILE A 69 -9.37 -7.80 -6.80
C ILE A 69 -9.63 -6.39 -7.34
N ASP A 70 -10.73 -6.16 -8.06
CA ASP A 70 -11.07 -4.83 -8.58
C ASP A 70 -11.28 -3.80 -7.46
N ILE A 71 -11.93 -4.19 -6.37
CA ILE A 71 -12.10 -3.33 -5.19
C ILE A 71 -10.74 -3.02 -4.55
N LEU A 72 -9.84 -4.00 -4.45
CA LEU A 72 -8.49 -3.79 -3.92
C LEU A 72 -7.66 -2.86 -4.80
N ILE A 73 -7.75 -3.00 -6.13
CA ILE A 73 -7.11 -2.08 -7.08
C ILE A 73 -7.65 -0.66 -6.89
N PHE A 74 -8.97 -0.51 -6.74
CA PHE A 74 -9.59 0.79 -6.50
C PHE A 74 -9.08 1.43 -5.21
N LYS A 75 -9.11 0.69 -4.10
CA LYS A 75 -8.58 1.18 -2.81
C LYS A 75 -7.10 1.54 -2.90
N GLY A 76 -6.29 0.70 -3.54
CA GLY A 76 -4.86 0.98 -3.72
C GLY A 76 -4.56 2.18 -4.63
N ARG A 77 -5.44 2.49 -5.58
CA ARG A 77 -5.36 3.72 -6.40
C ARG A 77 -5.76 4.97 -5.61
N ALA A 78 -6.80 4.88 -4.78
CA ALA A 78 -7.21 5.97 -3.90
C ALA A 78 -6.11 6.29 -2.88
N GLU A 79 -5.58 5.26 -2.21
CA GLU A 79 -4.46 5.37 -1.28
C GLU A 79 -3.23 6.03 -1.94
N TYR A 80 -2.91 5.62 -3.18
CA TYR A 80 -1.80 6.20 -3.95
C TYR A 80 -1.99 7.69 -4.21
N GLN A 81 -3.20 8.13 -4.59
CA GLN A 81 -3.49 9.54 -4.81
C GLN A 81 -3.35 10.33 -3.50
N GLU A 82 -3.93 9.83 -2.41
CA GLU A 82 -3.86 10.48 -1.10
C GLU A 82 -2.40 10.64 -0.63
N THR A 83 -1.56 9.63 -0.82
CA THR A 83 -0.15 9.68 -0.44
C THR A 83 0.67 10.58 -1.37
N VAL A 84 0.56 10.44 -2.68
CA VAL A 84 1.41 11.16 -3.64
C VAL A 84 1.06 12.65 -3.76
N ASN A 85 -0.20 13.00 -3.48
CA ASN A 85 -0.68 14.38 -3.43
C ASN A 85 -0.55 15.01 -2.03
N MET A 86 0.05 14.29 -1.07
CA MET A 86 0.26 14.78 0.31
C MET A 86 -1.04 15.16 1.03
N TRP A 87 -2.12 14.41 0.79
CA TRP A 87 -3.39 14.60 1.50
C TRP A 87 -3.38 13.94 2.89
N LYS A 88 -2.54 12.91 3.06
CA LYS A 88 -2.27 12.31 4.38
C LYS A 88 -1.23 13.13 5.14
N MET A 89 -1.13 12.89 6.45
CA MET A 89 0.02 13.32 7.28
C MET A 89 1.03 12.17 7.44
N GLU A 90 2.26 12.51 7.86
CA GLU A 90 3.35 11.55 8.13
C GLU A 90 2.91 10.37 9.01
N THR A 91 2.18 10.64 10.09
CA THR A 91 1.66 9.62 11.01
C THR A 91 0.85 8.53 10.31
N HIS A 92 0.07 8.88 9.29
CA HIS A 92 -0.72 7.91 8.53
C HIS A 92 0.16 7.01 7.66
N VAL A 93 1.28 7.53 7.16
CA VAL A 93 2.26 6.74 6.40
C VAL A 93 3.05 5.84 7.36
N MET A 94 3.45 6.36 8.52
CA MET A 94 4.16 5.60 9.55
C MET A 94 3.32 4.49 10.19
N ASN A 95 1.99 4.61 10.18
CA ASN A 95 1.10 3.52 10.63
C ASN A 95 1.31 2.20 9.87
N TYR A 96 1.82 2.22 8.63
CA TYR A 96 2.18 0.99 7.90
C TYR A 96 3.40 0.26 8.50
N PHE A 97 4.21 0.96 9.29
CA PHE A 97 5.41 0.46 9.99
C PHE A 97 5.17 0.20 11.48
N ALA A 98 3.93 0.37 11.96
CA ALA A 98 3.61 0.23 13.38
C ALA A 98 3.95 -1.15 13.97
N LYS A 99 3.99 -2.21 13.15
CA LYS A 99 4.38 -3.55 13.62
C LYS A 99 5.87 -3.65 13.91
N GLU A 100 6.70 -2.97 13.12
CA GLU A 100 8.14 -2.93 13.28
C GLU A 100 8.57 -2.10 14.49
N GLU A 101 7.83 -1.03 14.79
CA GLU A 101 8.09 -0.16 15.93
C GLU A 101 7.52 -0.70 17.25
N SER A 102 6.44 -1.50 17.19
CA SER A 102 5.83 -2.05 18.40
C SER A 102 6.75 -3.07 19.09
N PRO A 103 6.75 -3.13 20.44
CA PRO A 103 7.46 -4.19 21.14
C PRO A 103 6.99 -5.57 20.66
N PRO A 104 7.87 -6.58 20.69
CA PRO A 104 7.55 -7.90 20.18
C PRO A 104 6.29 -8.42 20.87
N LYS A 105 5.28 -8.78 20.07
CA LYS A 105 4.04 -9.31 20.62
C LYS A 105 4.34 -10.61 21.37
N PRO A 106 3.72 -10.82 22.54
CA PRO A 106 3.85 -12.07 23.27
C PRO A 106 3.43 -13.23 22.37
N GLN A 107 4.29 -14.25 22.26
CA GLN A 107 4.09 -15.37 21.33
C GLN A 107 3.37 -16.52 22.03
N SER A 108 3.84 -16.86 23.23
CA SER A 108 3.25 -17.93 24.05
C SER A 108 1.90 -17.51 24.63
N PHE A 109 1.11 -18.52 25.02
CA PHE A 109 -0.10 -18.29 25.80
C PHE A 109 0.24 -17.64 27.16
N LEU A 110 1.30 -18.10 27.84
CA LEU A 110 1.67 -17.55 29.15
C LEU A 110 2.14 -16.09 29.05
N ASP A 111 2.90 -15.74 28.01
CA ASP A 111 3.31 -14.35 27.74
C ASP A 111 2.12 -13.42 27.45
N LYS A 112 0.98 -13.98 26.99
CA LYS A 112 -0.27 -13.22 26.74
C LYS A 112 -1.15 -13.15 27.98
N PHE A 113 -0.97 -14.08 28.91
CA PHE A 113 -1.78 -14.22 30.11
C PHE A 113 -1.30 -13.29 31.23
N TYR A 114 0.02 -13.15 31.39
CA TYR A 114 0.67 -12.20 32.29
C TYR A 114 0.98 -10.88 31.57
#